data_AF-A0A7X1TYK9-F1
#
_entry.id   AF-A0A7X1TYK9-F1
#
_cell.length_a   1.000
_cell.length_b   1.000
_cell.length_c   1.000
_cell.angle_alpha   90.00
_cell.angle_beta   90.00
_cell.angle_gamma   90.00
#
_symmetry.space_group_name_H-M   'P 1'
#
loop_
_entity.id
_entity.type
_entity.pdbx_description
1 polymer ?
#
loop_
_entity_poly.entity_id
_entity_poly.type
_entity_poly.pdbx_seq_one_letter_code
_entity_poly.pdbx_strand_id
1 'polypeptide(L)'
;MARQRDLERAGWQFVRIRGGDFYRDCGTALDPLWAELERLGIRPGGIDESAAEPPPPVDPQHMVRKEVDEVIEPSSSGGNADTPVREVDEVPPSAEREDDQLDMQLVQSPAIPPQASKSPFEPYVAYDGAGGEDPRTVSAGIVAEGLCRIIEVEGPMVAKRTYDIYLRSSGIKRMGRELRSALNKALMNAIRQGKVISEEETGRRGLLYSVVRLKGSQPVKLRSRGPRTFEEIPPSEVQAAARQLAAQRNLDSGSDQHLRAVLECFDLQRLTTQVGTILLDIFDKKYPYTDDLLSGTHQNSFPRQTT
;
A
#
# COMPACT_ATOMS: atom_id res chain seq x y z
N MET A 1 7.11 27.23 -8.84
CA MET A 1 8.16 28.27 -8.91
C MET A 1 8.65 28.77 -7.54
N ALA A 2 7.87 28.70 -6.43
CA ALA A 2 8.36 29.12 -5.10
C ALA A 2 9.43 28.15 -4.53
N ARG A 3 9.09 26.86 -4.45
CA ARG A 3 9.95 25.81 -3.87
C ARG A 3 11.37 25.72 -4.44
N GLN A 4 11.55 25.90 -5.75
CA GLN A 4 12.88 25.86 -6.36
C GLN A 4 13.76 27.03 -5.90
N ARG A 5 13.19 28.24 -5.84
CA ARG A 5 13.91 29.44 -5.39
C ARG A 5 14.28 29.34 -3.91
N ASP A 6 13.42 28.74 -3.09
CA ASP A 6 13.70 28.53 -1.67
C ASP A 6 14.87 27.56 -1.47
N LEU A 7 14.96 26.49 -2.29
CA LEU A 7 16.06 25.52 -2.23
C LEU A 7 17.38 26.10 -2.76
N GLU A 8 17.35 26.85 -3.87
CA GLU A 8 18.52 27.56 -4.39
C GLU A 8 19.05 28.58 -3.35
N ARG A 9 18.16 29.25 -2.60
CA ARG A 9 18.54 30.14 -1.50
C ARG A 9 19.15 29.42 -0.30
N ALA A 10 18.72 28.19 -0.05
CA ALA A 10 19.28 27.31 0.97
C ALA A 10 20.60 26.64 0.52
N GLY A 11 21.17 27.04 -0.62
CA GLY A 11 22.46 26.57 -1.12
C GLY A 11 22.40 25.30 -1.97
N TRP A 12 21.21 24.83 -2.33
CA TRP A 12 21.06 23.63 -3.16
C TRP A 12 21.38 23.93 -4.63
N GLN A 13 22.25 23.12 -5.22
CA GLN A 13 22.60 23.17 -6.64
C GLN A 13 21.78 22.14 -7.42
N PHE A 14 21.38 22.49 -8.65
CA PHE A 14 20.55 21.63 -9.50
C PHE A 14 21.21 21.38 -10.86
N VAL A 15 21.41 20.10 -11.19
CA VAL A 15 21.71 19.65 -12.56
C VAL A 15 20.38 19.37 -13.27
N ARG A 16 20.19 19.93 -14.47
CA ARG A 16 18.97 19.73 -15.27
C ARG A 16 19.24 18.77 -16.42
N ILE A 17 18.44 17.72 -16.50
CA ILE A 17 18.52 16.71 -17.56
C ILE A 17 17.21 16.73 -18.35
N ARG A 18 17.30 16.91 -19.67
CA ARG A 18 16.12 16.94 -20.54
C ARG A 18 15.61 15.53 -20.76
N GLY A 19 14.31 15.31 -20.53
CA GLY A 19 13.70 13.99 -20.68
C GLY A 19 13.89 13.38 -22.07
N GLY A 20 13.79 14.19 -23.14
CA GLY A 20 13.98 13.72 -24.51
C GLY A 20 15.40 13.21 -24.81
N ASP A 21 16.43 13.81 -24.19
CA ASP A 21 17.81 13.37 -24.34
C ASP A 21 18.07 12.11 -23.51
N PHE A 22 17.53 12.05 -22.29
CA PHE A 22 17.60 10.87 -21.42
C PHE A 22 16.96 9.61 -22.05
N TYR A 23 15.79 9.75 -22.68
CA TYR A 23 15.13 8.61 -23.34
C TYR A 23 15.82 8.18 -24.63
N ARG A 24 16.56 9.07 -25.29
CA ARG A 24 17.30 8.77 -26.52
C ARG A 24 18.63 8.08 -26.22
N ASP A 25 19.36 8.58 -25.23
CA ASP A 25 20.63 8.02 -24.77
C ASP A 25 20.86 8.44 -23.31
N CYS A 26 20.58 7.50 -22.40
CA CYS A 26 20.72 7.71 -20.97
C CYS A 26 22.18 7.94 -20.56
N GLY A 27 23.15 7.30 -21.23
CA GLY A 27 24.56 7.38 -20.87
C GLY A 27 25.06 8.82 -20.98
N THR A 28 24.94 9.38 -22.18
CA THR A 28 25.40 10.75 -22.47
C THR A 28 24.56 11.83 -21.79
N ALA A 29 23.26 11.57 -21.57
CA ALA A 29 22.38 12.52 -20.88
C ALA A 29 22.77 12.76 -19.42
N LEU A 30 23.42 11.78 -18.77
CA LEU A 30 23.85 11.87 -17.38
C LEU A 30 25.26 12.46 -17.21
N ASP A 31 26.04 12.66 -18.26
CA ASP A 31 27.40 13.22 -18.19
C ASP A 31 27.49 14.53 -17.35
N PRO A 32 26.55 15.50 -17.49
CA PRO A 32 26.58 16.72 -16.69
C PRO A 32 26.39 16.46 -15.19
N LEU A 33 25.67 15.40 -14.81
CA LEU A 33 25.48 15.02 -13.42
C LEU A 33 26.77 14.43 -12.85
N TRP A 34 27.41 13.52 -13.59
CA TRP A 34 28.63 12.87 -13.14
C TRP A 34 29.80 13.85 -12.98
N ALA A 35 29.96 14.77 -13.93
CA ALA A 35 30.96 15.83 -13.84
C ALA A 35 30.74 16.71 -12.60
N GLU A 36 29.49 17.01 -12.25
CA GLU A 36 29.18 17.85 -11.09
C GLU A 36 29.38 17.11 -9.76
N LEU A 37 29.03 15.83 -9.69
CA LEU A 37 29.31 14.99 -8.52
C LEU A 37 30.83 14.84 -8.31
N GLU A 38 31.59 14.64 -9.38
CA GLU A 38 33.05 14.59 -9.31
C GLU A 38 33.65 15.94 -8.86
N ARG A 39 33.17 17.06 -9.41
CA ARG A 39 33.56 18.42 -8.99
C ARG A 39 33.29 18.67 -7.51
N LEU A 40 32.19 18.14 -6.99
CA LEU A 40 31.80 18.26 -5.59
C LEU A 40 32.46 17.20 -4.69
N GLY A 41 33.25 16.29 -5.25
CA GLY A 41 33.88 15.19 -4.50
C GLY A 41 32.88 14.16 -3.97
N ILE A 42 31.64 14.16 -4.46
CA ILE A 42 30.58 13.28 -3.99
C ILE A 42 30.76 11.92 -4.67
N ARG A 43 31.16 10.92 -3.88
CA ARG A 43 31.34 9.54 -4.35
C ARG A 43 30.27 8.62 -3.75
N PRO A 44 29.82 7.58 -4.48
CA PRO A 44 28.93 6.57 -3.93
C PRO A 44 29.62 5.87 -2.74
N GLY A 45 29.00 5.93 -1.54
CA GLY A 45 29.52 5.30 -0.32
C GLY A 45 30.23 6.21 0.69
N GLY A 46 30.21 7.53 0.52
CA GLY A 46 30.81 8.46 1.48
C GLY A 46 29.97 8.70 2.74
N ILE A 47 30.32 8.01 3.82
CA ILE A 47 30.39 8.63 5.15
C ILE A 47 31.50 9.68 5.03
N ASP A 48 31.14 10.95 5.14
CA ASP A 48 32.09 12.05 5.01
C ASP A 48 33.13 11.95 6.15
N GLU A 49 34.43 11.83 5.83
CA GLU A 49 35.52 11.84 6.82
C GLU A 49 35.60 13.18 7.57
N SER A 50 34.84 14.20 7.16
CA SER A 50 34.69 15.48 7.85
C SER A 50 33.40 15.62 8.67
N ALA A 51 32.51 14.62 8.67
CA ALA A 51 31.34 14.65 9.55
C ALA A 51 31.77 14.37 11.00
N ALA A 52 31.42 15.28 11.92
CA ALA A 52 31.69 15.11 13.35
C ALA A 52 31.15 13.75 13.85
N GLU A 53 31.96 13.06 14.65
CA GLU A 53 31.68 11.71 15.15
C GLU A 53 30.32 11.68 15.89
N PRO A 54 29.41 10.76 15.54
CA PRO A 54 28.15 10.63 16.25
C PRO A 54 28.42 10.17 17.70
N PRO A 55 27.67 10.66 18.70
CA PRO A 55 27.83 10.23 20.08
C PRO A 55 27.56 8.71 20.18
N PRO A 56 28.23 8.02 21.12
CA PRO A 56 28.14 6.56 21.22
C PRO A 56 26.70 6.10 21.50
N PRO A 57 26.34 4.87 21.08
CA PRO A 57 25.01 4.33 21.32
C PRO A 57 24.75 4.14 22.82
N VAL A 58 23.59 4.59 23.27
CA VAL A 58 23.10 4.37 24.63
C VAL A 58 22.75 2.88 24.80
N ASP A 59 23.28 2.22 25.84
CA ASP A 59 22.97 0.83 26.16
C ASP A 59 21.49 0.69 26.59
N PRO A 60 20.68 -0.17 25.91
CA PRO A 60 19.26 -0.31 26.17
C PRO A 60 18.89 -0.96 27.52
N GLN A 61 19.84 -1.48 28.31
CA GLN A 61 19.50 -2.13 29.60
C GLN A 61 19.24 -1.17 30.77
N HIS A 62 19.41 0.15 30.59
CA HIS A 62 19.17 1.15 31.65
C HIS A 62 18.36 2.39 31.21
N MET A 63 17.35 2.23 30.35
CA MET A 63 16.34 3.29 30.19
C MET A 63 15.16 3.06 31.14
N VAL A 64 15.30 3.54 32.39
CA VAL A 64 14.11 3.92 33.17
C VAL A 64 13.45 5.05 32.38
N ARG A 65 12.25 4.78 31.82
CA ARG A 65 11.41 5.83 31.24
C ARG A 65 11.12 6.85 32.34
N LYS A 66 11.79 8.00 32.28
CA LYS A 66 11.31 9.19 32.97
C LYS A 66 10.19 9.75 32.12
N GLU A 67 8.95 9.47 32.53
CA GLU A 67 7.79 10.23 32.08
C GLU A 67 8.09 11.71 32.31
N VAL A 68 7.96 12.52 31.25
CA VAL A 68 8.03 13.96 31.37
C VAL A 68 6.64 14.42 31.77
N ASP A 69 6.42 14.50 33.08
CA ASP A 69 5.43 15.43 33.61
C ASP A 69 6.18 16.74 33.90
N GLU A 70 5.74 17.81 33.26
CA GLU A 70 6.25 19.17 33.46
C GLU A 70 5.93 19.64 34.87
N VAL A 71 6.89 19.66 35.79
CA VAL A 71 6.93 20.66 36.90
C VAL A 71 8.38 20.95 37.33
N ILE A 72 8.85 22.15 36.96
CA ILE A 72 9.71 23.12 37.69
C ILE A 72 10.86 22.60 38.61
N GLU A 73 12.09 23.01 38.27
CA GLU A 73 13.33 22.98 39.09
C GLU A 73 13.22 23.80 40.40
N PRO A 74 13.94 23.47 41.50
CA PRO A 74 15.38 23.82 41.56
C PRO A 74 16.34 22.99 42.45
N SER A 75 17.59 22.97 41.98
CA SER A 75 18.85 23.22 42.71
C SER A 75 19.56 22.17 43.62
N SER A 76 20.85 22.00 43.28
CA SER A 76 22.06 22.11 44.14
C SER A 76 22.91 20.85 44.50
N SER A 77 24.15 20.91 44.00
CA SER A 77 25.45 20.61 44.65
C SER A 77 25.98 19.17 44.75
N GLY A 78 27.17 18.96 44.16
CA GLY A 78 28.31 18.40 44.90
C GLY A 78 29.03 17.16 44.34
N GLY A 79 30.09 17.38 43.55
CA GLY A 79 31.44 16.85 43.84
C GLY A 79 31.84 15.43 43.39
N ASN A 80 32.82 15.41 42.48
CA ASN A 80 34.04 14.57 42.43
C ASN A 80 33.90 13.03 42.47
N ALA A 81 34.74 12.22 41.82
CA ALA A 81 35.80 12.36 40.84
C ALA A 81 36.16 10.91 40.46
N ASP A 82 36.81 10.78 39.31
CA ASP A 82 37.99 9.94 39.09
C ASP A 82 37.88 8.84 38.03
N THR A 83 38.93 8.85 37.23
CA THR A 83 39.20 8.19 35.95
C THR A 83 40.08 6.95 36.29
N PRO A 84 40.83 6.23 35.41
CA PRO A 84 40.85 6.19 33.94
C PRO A 84 41.16 4.80 33.29
N VAL A 85 41.24 4.83 31.94
CA VAL A 85 42.12 4.08 30.98
C VAL A 85 42.01 2.53 30.84
N ARG A 86 42.21 1.85 29.68
CA ARG A 86 42.90 2.15 28.40
C ARG A 86 42.70 1.01 27.35
N GLU A 87 42.79 1.36 26.04
CA GLU A 87 43.59 0.73 24.93
C GLU A 87 43.42 -0.77 24.56
N VAL A 88 43.46 -1.27 23.32
CA VAL A 88 43.82 -0.79 21.95
C VAL A 88 43.23 -1.78 20.91
N ASP A 89 43.08 -1.35 19.65
CA ASP A 89 43.33 -2.04 18.33
C ASP A 89 42.84 -3.51 18.11
N GLU A 90 42.43 -4.00 16.93
CA GLU A 90 42.80 -3.69 15.55
C GLU A 90 41.79 -4.38 14.57
N VAL A 91 41.75 -3.94 13.31
CA VAL A 91 40.74 -4.26 12.28
C VAL A 91 41.19 -5.42 11.32
N PRO A 92 40.48 -5.77 10.21
CA PRO A 92 40.03 -7.12 9.86
C PRO A 92 40.83 -7.75 8.70
N PRO A 93 40.32 -8.80 8.01
CA PRO A 93 39.88 -8.53 6.63
C PRO A 93 38.73 -9.40 6.03
N SER A 94 38.01 -8.77 5.08
CA SER A 94 37.56 -9.27 3.76
C SER A 94 36.38 -10.26 3.55
N ALA A 95 35.25 -9.64 3.18
CA ALA A 95 34.27 -9.86 2.10
C ALA A 95 34.30 -11.08 1.14
N GLU A 96 33.11 -11.71 0.99
CA GLU A 96 32.45 -12.16 -0.27
C GLU A 96 30.91 -11.99 -0.07
N ARG A 97 30.22 -11.08 -0.80
CA ARG A 97 29.26 -11.26 -1.94
C ARG A 97 28.16 -12.33 -1.68
N GLU A 98 26.85 -12.18 -1.97
CA GLU A 98 26.08 -11.48 -3.02
C GLU A 98 24.55 -11.57 -2.67
N ASP A 99 23.71 -10.88 -3.46
CA ASP A 99 22.24 -11.04 -3.65
C ASP A 99 21.20 -10.19 -2.86
N ASP A 100 20.90 -9.05 -3.47
CA ASP A 100 19.59 -8.65 -4.02
C ASP A 100 18.31 -8.94 -3.19
N GLN A 101 17.96 -7.99 -2.31
CA GLN A 101 16.63 -7.90 -1.69
C GLN A 101 15.99 -6.54 -2.00
N LEU A 102 15.07 -6.54 -2.97
CA LEU A 102 14.01 -5.53 -3.07
C LEU A 102 13.04 -5.70 -1.90
N ASP A 103 13.38 -5.11 -0.75
CA ASP A 103 12.51 -5.08 0.41
C ASP A 103 11.43 -4.00 0.24
N MET A 104 10.30 -4.41 -0.34
CA MET A 104 9.05 -3.65 -0.26
C MET A 104 8.63 -3.55 1.21
N GLN A 105 8.97 -2.43 1.85
CA GLN A 105 8.44 -2.06 3.16
C GLN A 105 6.91 -2.04 3.10
N LEU A 106 6.33 -3.00 3.83
CA LEU A 106 4.96 -2.95 4.33
C LEU A 106 4.81 -1.65 5.14
N VAL A 107 4.22 -0.64 4.53
CA VAL A 107 3.67 0.50 5.26
C VAL A 107 2.51 -0.03 6.10
N GLN A 108 2.81 -0.48 7.32
CA GLN A 108 1.81 -0.69 8.34
C GLN A 108 1.27 0.69 8.70
N SER A 109 0.13 1.05 8.10
CA SER A 109 -0.67 2.15 8.63
C SER A 109 -1.16 1.75 10.03
N PRO A 110 -1.14 2.67 11.01
CA PRO A 110 -1.61 2.37 12.35
C PRO A 110 -3.07 1.92 12.29
N ALA A 111 -3.39 0.87 13.05
CA ALA A 111 -4.76 0.46 13.28
C ALA A 111 -5.49 1.59 14.02
N ILE A 112 -6.29 2.35 13.26
CA ILE A 112 -7.18 3.36 13.83
C ILE A 112 -8.32 2.61 14.53
N PRO A 113 -8.67 2.93 15.78
CA PRO A 113 -9.84 2.35 16.46
C PRO A 113 -11.11 2.57 15.64
N PRO A 114 -12.17 1.75 15.81
CA PRO A 114 -13.40 1.87 15.04
C PRO A 114 -14.10 3.19 15.40
N GLN A 115 -13.75 4.26 14.69
CA GLN A 115 -14.61 5.42 14.58
C GLN A 115 -15.87 4.97 13.83
N ALA A 116 -17.04 5.44 14.26
CA ALA A 116 -18.28 5.22 13.53
C ALA A 116 -18.06 5.62 12.07
N SER A 117 -18.13 4.64 11.16
CA SER A 117 -17.83 4.86 9.75
C SER A 117 -18.75 5.94 9.21
N LYS A 118 -18.19 7.01 8.64
CA LYS A 118 -18.98 8.06 7.98
C LYS A 118 -19.59 7.59 6.65
N SER A 119 -19.30 6.36 6.26
CA SER A 119 -19.77 5.76 5.02
C SER A 119 -21.30 5.62 5.02
N PRO A 120 -22.00 6.09 3.98
CA PRO A 120 -23.42 5.87 3.79
C PRO A 120 -23.75 4.44 3.31
N PHE A 121 -22.75 3.55 3.21
CA PHE A 121 -22.88 2.22 2.63
C PHE A 121 -22.89 1.11 3.68
N GLU A 122 -23.24 -0.11 3.26
CA GLU A 122 -23.24 -1.28 4.12
C GLU A 122 -21.86 -1.51 4.77
N PRO A 123 -21.79 -2.00 6.02
CA PRO A 123 -20.50 -2.29 6.65
C PRO A 123 -19.68 -3.34 5.88
N TYR A 124 -18.36 -3.13 5.81
CA TYR A 124 -17.43 -4.13 5.35
C TYR A 124 -17.36 -5.33 6.29
N VAL A 125 -17.52 -6.54 5.75
CA VAL A 125 -17.27 -7.78 6.48
C VAL A 125 -15.88 -8.29 6.11
N ALA A 126 -14.97 -8.29 7.07
CA ALA A 126 -13.64 -8.88 6.89
C ALA A 126 -13.70 -10.39 7.15
N TYR A 127 -12.97 -11.16 6.36
CA TYR A 127 -12.80 -12.59 6.54
C TYR A 127 -11.95 -12.85 7.79
N ASP A 128 -12.52 -13.59 8.73
CA ASP A 128 -11.93 -14.01 10.00
C ASP A 128 -11.88 -15.54 10.15
N GLY A 129 -12.17 -16.27 9.06
CA GLY A 129 -12.22 -17.73 9.05
C GLY A 129 -10.86 -18.41 9.25
N ALA A 130 -10.89 -19.74 9.37
CA ALA A 130 -9.74 -20.57 9.71
C ALA A 130 -8.53 -20.35 8.79
N GLY A 131 -7.35 -20.57 9.38
CA GLY A 131 -6.06 -20.48 8.72
C GLY A 131 -5.98 -21.34 7.46
N GLY A 132 -5.44 -20.80 6.37
CA GLY A 132 -5.14 -21.57 5.17
C GLY A 132 -3.94 -22.50 5.38
N GLU A 133 -3.86 -23.57 4.60
CA GLU A 133 -2.66 -24.40 4.54
C GLU A 133 -1.57 -23.71 3.71
N ASP A 134 -0.29 -23.95 4.02
CA ASP A 134 0.82 -23.34 3.28
C ASP A 134 0.74 -23.72 1.78
N PRO A 135 0.63 -22.74 0.85
CA PRO A 135 0.49 -23.01 -0.58
C PRO A 135 1.64 -23.81 -1.20
N ARG A 136 2.79 -23.90 -0.52
CA ARG A 136 3.97 -24.65 -0.97
C ARG A 136 3.87 -26.14 -0.68
N THR A 137 3.10 -26.52 0.33
CA THR A 137 3.06 -27.90 0.82
C THR A 137 1.83 -28.68 0.34
N VAL A 138 0.83 -27.98 -0.21
CA VAL A 138 -0.48 -28.57 -0.52
C VAL A 138 -0.88 -28.36 -1.98
N SER A 139 -1.87 -29.12 -2.43
CA SER A 139 -2.28 -29.06 -3.83
C SER A 139 -2.99 -27.74 -4.17
N ALA A 140 -2.90 -27.31 -5.43
CA ALA A 140 -3.60 -26.12 -5.92
C ALA A 140 -5.13 -26.20 -5.74
N GLY A 141 -5.71 -27.40 -5.61
CA GLY A 141 -7.14 -27.59 -5.33
C GLY A 141 -7.52 -27.15 -3.91
N ILE A 142 -6.73 -27.53 -2.91
CA ILE A 142 -6.98 -27.16 -1.51
C ILE A 142 -6.82 -25.64 -1.32
N VAL A 143 -5.76 -25.07 -1.90
CA VAL A 143 -5.56 -23.61 -1.91
C VAL A 143 -6.74 -22.92 -2.61
N ALA A 144 -7.22 -23.46 -3.74
CA ALA A 144 -8.35 -22.89 -4.48
C ALA A 144 -9.64 -22.86 -3.65
N GLU A 145 -9.91 -23.89 -2.86
CA GLU A 145 -11.05 -23.92 -1.94
C GLU A 145 -10.92 -22.85 -0.85
N GLY A 146 -9.73 -22.66 -0.28
CA GLY A 146 -9.48 -21.59 0.68
C GLY A 146 -9.65 -20.20 0.08
N LEU A 147 -9.17 -19.98 -1.16
CA LEU A 147 -9.42 -18.73 -1.89
C LEU A 147 -10.93 -18.50 -2.13
N CYS A 148 -11.68 -19.54 -2.47
CA CYS A 148 -13.13 -19.43 -2.66
C CYS A 148 -13.85 -19.00 -1.36
N ARG A 149 -13.47 -19.56 -0.20
CA ARG A 149 -14.02 -19.15 1.10
C ARG A 149 -13.78 -17.67 1.41
N ILE A 150 -12.60 -17.15 1.08
CA ILE A 150 -12.28 -15.73 1.26
C ILE A 150 -13.13 -14.87 0.31
N ILE A 151 -13.22 -15.26 -0.97
CA ILE A 151 -13.98 -14.52 -2.00
C ILE A 151 -15.49 -14.55 -1.70
N GLU A 152 -16.00 -15.60 -1.07
CA GLU A 152 -17.40 -15.70 -0.64
C GLU A 152 -17.77 -14.59 0.35
N VAL A 153 -16.88 -14.29 1.29
CA VAL A 153 -17.11 -13.32 2.36
C VAL A 153 -16.76 -11.90 1.92
N GLU A 154 -15.59 -11.71 1.31
CA GLU A 154 -15.06 -10.38 0.98
C GLU A 154 -15.26 -9.97 -0.48
N GLY A 155 -15.71 -10.85 -1.36
CA GLY A 155 -15.89 -10.54 -2.79
C GLY A 155 -17.07 -9.61 -3.06
N PRO A 156 -17.09 -8.91 -4.21
CA PRO A 156 -16.02 -8.77 -5.21
C PRO A 156 -14.79 -8.04 -4.66
N MET A 157 -13.59 -8.49 -5.04
CA MET A 157 -12.33 -7.93 -4.49
C MET A 157 -11.17 -8.10 -5.47
N VAL A 158 -10.11 -7.29 -5.32
CA VAL A 158 -8.87 -7.48 -6.09
C VAL A 158 -8.16 -8.76 -5.66
N ALA A 159 -7.71 -9.59 -6.61
CA ALA A 159 -7.10 -10.90 -6.34
C ALA A 159 -5.87 -10.83 -5.41
N LYS A 160 -5.06 -9.76 -5.52
CA LYS A 160 -3.97 -9.48 -4.57
C LYS A 160 -4.43 -9.55 -3.12
N ARG A 161 -5.58 -8.94 -2.81
CA ARG A 161 -6.12 -8.91 -1.45
C ARG A 161 -6.53 -10.31 -0.99
N THR A 162 -7.13 -11.11 -1.87
CA THR A 162 -7.46 -12.51 -1.56
C THR A 162 -6.21 -13.31 -1.20
N TYR A 163 -5.11 -13.08 -1.92
CA TYR A 163 -3.82 -13.72 -1.66
C TYR A 163 -3.22 -13.27 -0.33
N ASP A 164 -3.22 -11.98 -0.05
CA ASP A 164 -2.70 -11.42 1.20
C ASP A 164 -3.48 -11.95 2.42
N ILE A 165 -4.79 -12.11 2.31
CA ILE A 165 -5.62 -12.72 3.36
C ILE A 165 -5.27 -14.19 3.51
N TYR A 166 -5.24 -14.95 2.43
CA TYR A 166 -4.89 -16.38 2.48
C TYR A 166 -3.53 -16.60 3.15
N LEU A 167 -2.51 -15.85 2.73
CA LEU A 167 -1.16 -15.96 3.28
C LEU A 167 -1.12 -15.56 4.76
N ARG A 168 -1.79 -14.46 5.14
CA ARG A 168 -1.88 -14.04 6.54
C ARG A 168 -2.55 -15.10 7.41
N SER A 169 -3.64 -15.70 6.92
CA SER A 169 -4.32 -16.81 7.57
C SER A 169 -3.44 -18.06 7.65
N SER A 170 -2.47 -18.23 6.74
CA SER A 170 -1.48 -19.32 6.76
C SER A 170 -0.21 -18.99 7.59
N GLY A 171 -0.18 -17.85 8.29
CA GLY A 171 0.99 -17.39 9.06
C GLY A 171 2.14 -16.80 8.22
N ILE A 172 1.93 -16.57 6.93
CA ILE A 172 2.94 -16.08 5.99
C ILE A 172 2.75 -14.58 5.75
N LYS A 173 3.81 -13.78 5.99
CA LYS A 173 3.73 -12.30 5.91
C LYS A 173 4.07 -11.72 4.54
N ARG A 174 4.84 -12.43 3.71
CA ARG A 174 5.38 -11.90 2.44
C ARG A 174 5.04 -12.81 1.28
N MET A 175 4.58 -12.20 0.19
CA MET A 175 4.25 -12.89 -1.05
C MET A 175 5.45 -12.87 -2.01
N GLY A 176 6.33 -13.86 -1.85
CA GLY A 176 7.42 -14.10 -2.81
C GLY A 176 6.92 -14.64 -4.16
N ARG A 177 7.84 -14.75 -5.13
CA ARG A 177 7.54 -15.23 -6.49
C ARG A 177 6.93 -16.64 -6.50
N GLU A 178 7.45 -17.55 -5.66
CA GLU A 178 6.96 -18.93 -5.55
C GLU A 178 5.53 -18.98 -5.03
N LEU A 179 5.25 -18.33 -3.90
CA LEU A 179 3.91 -18.24 -3.31
C LEU A 179 2.91 -17.61 -4.29
N ARG A 180 3.31 -16.54 -4.98
CA ARG A 180 2.50 -15.92 -6.03
C ARG A 180 2.17 -16.91 -7.15
N SER A 181 3.14 -17.72 -7.58
CA SER A 181 2.94 -18.75 -8.60
C SER A 181 1.95 -19.82 -8.13
N ALA A 182 2.09 -20.30 -6.89
CA ALA A 182 1.18 -21.28 -6.28
C ALA A 182 -0.26 -20.74 -6.18
N LEU A 183 -0.42 -19.51 -5.68
CA LEU A 183 -1.73 -18.85 -5.56
C LEU A 183 -2.36 -18.56 -6.92
N ASN A 184 -1.58 -18.14 -7.92
CA ASN A 184 -2.06 -17.98 -9.29
C ASN A 184 -2.57 -19.30 -9.87
N LYS A 185 -1.83 -20.41 -9.70
CA LYS A 185 -2.28 -21.73 -10.14
C LYS A 185 -3.59 -22.13 -9.45
N ALA A 186 -3.72 -21.87 -8.16
CA ALA A 186 -4.93 -22.14 -7.40
C ALA A 186 -6.13 -21.31 -7.87
N LEU A 187 -5.97 -20.00 -8.03
CA LEU A 187 -7.04 -19.13 -8.52
C LEU A 187 -7.45 -19.48 -9.96
N MET A 188 -6.49 -19.77 -10.84
CA MET A 188 -6.78 -20.29 -12.18
C MET A 188 -7.54 -21.61 -12.15
N ASN A 189 -7.24 -22.49 -11.19
CA ASN A 189 -7.99 -23.73 -11.00
C ASN A 189 -9.45 -23.43 -10.63
N ALA A 190 -9.70 -22.52 -9.69
CA ALA A 190 -11.05 -22.10 -9.31
C ALA A 190 -11.84 -21.48 -10.48
N ILE A 191 -11.17 -20.67 -11.30
CA ILE A 191 -11.76 -20.07 -12.51
C ILE A 191 -12.10 -21.16 -13.54
N ARG A 192 -11.18 -22.10 -13.79
CA ARG A 192 -11.39 -23.21 -14.73
C ARG A 192 -12.53 -24.14 -14.27
N GLN A 193 -12.70 -24.31 -12.97
CA GLN A 193 -13.84 -25.03 -12.39
C GLN A 193 -15.16 -24.26 -12.47
N GLY A 194 -15.14 -23.00 -12.92
CA GLY A 194 -16.32 -22.15 -13.02
C GLY A 194 -16.87 -21.67 -11.67
N LYS A 195 -16.09 -21.76 -10.59
CA LYS A 195 -16.48 -21.28 -9.26
C LYS A 195 -16.23 -19.78 -9.10
N VAL A 196 -15.17 -19.27 -9.73
CA VAL A 196 -14.74 -17.87 -9.65
C VAL A 196 -14.80 -17.24 -11.05
N ILE A 197 -15.30 -16.00 -11.10
CA ILE A 197 -15.22 -15.11 -12.25
C ILE A 197 -14.11 -14.09 -12.00
N SER A 198 -13.34 -13.77 -13.05
CA SER A 198 -12.27 -12.78 -13.04
C SER A 198 -12.61 -11.69 -14.05
N GLU A 199 -12.56 -10.43 -13.61
CA GLU A 199 -12.88 -9.23 -14.39
C GLU A 199 -11.65 -8.30 -14.41
N GLU A 200 -11.30 -7.78 -15.58
CA GLU A 200 -10.15 -6.88 -15.74
C GLU A 200 -10.61 -5.42 -15.63
N GLU A 201 -10.64 -4.90 -14.40
CA GLU A 201 -11.07 -3.51 -14.15
C GLU A 201 -9.91 -2.51 -14.02
N THR A 202 -8.77 -2.96 -13.48
CA THR A 202 -7.68 -2.06 -13.06
C THR A 202 -6.85 -1.52 -14.22
N GLY A 203 -7.07 -2.00 -15.45
CA GLY A 203 -6.24 -1.71 -16.62
C GLY A 203 -4.82 -2.27 -16.52
N ARG A 204 -4.50 -3.00 -15.44
CA ARG A 204 -3.22 -3.67 -15.23
C ARG A 204 -3.38 -5.14 -15.61
N ARG A 205 -2.48 -5.62 -16.47
CA ARG A 205 -2.49 -7.02 -16.91
C ARG A 205 -2.06 -7.97 -15.80
N GLY A 206 -2.68 -9.13 -15.80
CA GLY A 206 -2.32 -10.27 -14.96
C GLY A 206 -3.26 -10.47 -13.78
N LEU A 207 -3.40 -11.75 -13.42
CA LEU A 207 -4.42 -12.22 -12.48
C LEU A 207 -4.39 -11.50 -11.12
N LEU A 208 -3.21 -11.12 -10.65
CA LEU A 208 -3.05 -10.42 -9.36
C LEU A 208 -3.85 -9.11 -9.28
N TYR A 209 -4.01 -8.40 -10.41
CA TYR A 209 -4.70 -7.10 -10.46
C TYR A 209 -6.13 -7.21 -10.97
N SER A 210 -6.61 -8.42 -11.24
CA SER A 210 -8.00 -8.66 -11.61
C SER A 210 -8.92 -8.55 -10.40
N VAL A 211 -10.17 -8.17 -10.66
CA VAL A 211 -11.24 -8.26 -9.68
C VAL A 211 -11.84 -9.66 -9.77
N VAL A 212 -11.95 -10.33 -8.64
CA VAL A 212 -12.46 -11.70 -8.54
C VAL A 212 -13.70 -11.75 -7.68
N ARG A 213 -14.64 -12.62 -8.07
CA ARG A 213 -15.89 -12.87 -7.37
C ARG A 213 -16.38 -14.29 -7.60
N LEU A 214 -17.25 -14.79 -6.73
CA LEU A 214 -17.88 -16.08 -6.98
C LEU A 214 -18.84 -16.00 -8.18
N LYS A 215 -18.96 -17.10 -8.92
CA LYS A 215 -19.97 -17.20 -9.97
C LYS A 215 -21.36 -17.08 -9.36
N GLY A 216 -22.16 -16.16 -9.90
CA GLY A 216 -23.52 -15.88 -9.42
C GLY A 216 -23.60 -14.80 -8.33
N SER A 217 -22.49 -14.33 -7.77
CA SER A 217 -22.50 -13.16 -6.89
C SER A 217 -22.61 -11.87 -7.69
N GLN A 218 -23.07 -10.79 -7.06
CA GLN A 218 -23.12 -9.46 -7.67
C GLN A 218 -21.70 -9.01 -8.09
N PRO A 219 -21.55 -8.35 -9.25
CA PRO A 219 -20.25 -7.84 -9.72
C PRO A 219 -19.76 -6.60 -8.97
N VAL A 220 -20.67 -5.85 -8.33
CA VAL A 220 -20.33 -4.66 -7.54
C VAL A 220 -21.12 -4.68 -6.25
N LYS A 221 -20.47 -4.33 -5.15
CA LYS A 221 -21.09 -4.18 -3.84
C LYS A 221 -20.59 -2.90 -3.18
N LEU A 222 -21.50 -1.96 -2.90
CA LEU A 222 -21.18 -0.74 -2.18
C LEU A 222 -21.11 -1.01 -0.68
N ARG A 223 -19.96 -0.73 -0.08
CA ARG A 223 -19.69 -0.98 1.33
C ARG A 223 -18.64 -0.03 1.88
N SER A 224 -18.54 0.06 3.20
CA SER A 224 -17.49 0.83 3.86
C SER A 224 -16.11 0.28 3.51
N ARG A 225 -15.06 1.10 3.68
CA ARG A 225 -13.68 0.71 3.33
C ARG A 225 -13.21 -0.53 4.09
N GLY A 226 -13.54 -0.62 5.38
CA GLY A 226 -12.96 -1.64 6.26
C GLY A 226 -11.42 -1.54 6.31
N PRO A 227 -10.70 -2.68 6.40
CA PRO A 227 -9.23 -2.68 6.48
C PRO A 227 -8.54 -2.53 5.12
N ARG A 228 -9.29 -2.27 4.04
CA ARG A 228 -8.76 -2.21 2.66
C ARG A 228 -7.94 -0.95 2.44
N THR A 229 -6.85 -1.03 1.68
CA THR A 229 -6.22 0.17 1.11
C THR A 229 -7.01 0.65 -0.12
N PHE A 230 -6.73 1.87 -0.63
CA PHE A 230 -7.46 2.39 -1.80
C PHE A 230 -7.30 1.48 -3.04
N GLU A 231 -6.10 0.95 -3.27
CA GLU A 231 -5.82 0.05 -4.41
C GLU A 231 -6.49 -1.33 -4.28
N GLU A 232 -6.96 -1.67 -3.08
CA GLU A 232 -7.65 -2.93 -2.81
C GLU A 232 -9.17 -2.84 -2.97
N ILE A 233 -9.70 -1.62 -3.13
CA ILE A 233 -11.12 -1.40 -3.42
C ILE A 233 -11.32 -1.57 -4.94
N PRO A 234 -12.25 -2.44 -5.39
CA PRO A 234 -12.55 -2.59 -6.81
C PRO A 234 -12.85 -1.23 -7.48
N PRO A 235 -12.26 -0.95 -8.66
CA PRO A 235 -12.56 0.27 -9.42
C PRO A 235 -14.05 0.52 -9.65
N SER A 236 -14.82 -0.54 -9.90
CA SER A 236 -16.26 -0.47 -10.06
C SER A 236 -17.02 -0.09 -8.79
N GLU A 237 -16.56 -0.55 -7.62
CA GLU A 237 -17.09 -0.15 -6.31
C GLU A 237 -16.84 1.34 -6.08
N VAL A 238 -15.64 1.84 -6.41
CA VAL A 238 -15.30 3.27 -6.33
C VAL A 238 -16.15 4.10 -7.30
N GLN A 239 -16.33 3.63 -8.55
CA GLN A 239 -17.13 4.36 -9.54
C GLN A 239 -18.61 4.44 -9.13
N ALA A 240 -19.20 3.33 -8.67
CA ALA A 240 -20.58 3.31 -8.22
C ALA A 240 -20.80 4.27 -7.05
N ALA A 241 -19.86 4.28 -6.08
CA ALA A 241 -19.90 5.21 -4.95
C ALA A 241 -19.81 6.67 -5.41
N ALA A 242 -18.89 6.96 -6.33
CA ALA A 242 -18.69 8.30 -6.88
C ALA A 242 -19.95 8.82 -7.58
N ARG A 243 -20.54 8.04 -8.49
CA ARG A 243 -21.77 8.43 -9.20
C ARG A 243 -22.93 8.67 -8.24
N GLN A 244 -23.09 7.81 -7.24
CA GLN A 244 -24.12 7.99 -6.21
C GLN A 244 -23.91 9.28 -5.41
N LEU A 245 -22.68 9.60 -5.02
CA LEU A 245 -22.35 10.82 -4.28
C LEU A 245 -22.53 12.09 -5.12
N ALA A 246 -22.12 12.05 -6.39
CA ALA A 246 -22.31 13.16 -7.31
C ALA A 246 -23.79 13.51 -7.46
N ALA A 247 -24.65 12.50 -7.63
CA ALA A 247 -26.11 12.69 -7.71
C ALA A 247 -26.72 13.19 -6.39
N GLN A 248 -26.34 12.61 -5.25
CA GLN A 248 -26.89 12.96 -3.94
C GLN A 248 -26.49 14.37 -3.47
N ARG A 249 -25.25 14.78 -3.76
CA ARG A 249 -24.70 16.07 -3.31
C ARG A 249 -24.68 17.14 -4.42
N ASN A 250 -25.23 16.84 -5.59
CA ASN A 250 -25.24 17.69 -6.78
C ASN A 250 -23.83 18.24 -7.12
N LEU A 251 -22.85 17.34 -7.19
CA LEU A 251 -21.44 17.68 -7.46
C LEU A 251 -21.10 17.44 -8.93
N ASP A 252 -20.27 18.32 -9.49
CA ASP A 252 -19.72 18.12 -10.83
C ASP A 252 -18.76 16.92 -10.84
N SER A 253 -19.03 15.96 -11.73
CA SER A 253 -18.20 14.77 -11.87
C SER A 253 -16.76 15.15 -12.25
N GLY A 254 -15.80 14.64 -11.47
CA GLY A 254 -14.37 14.89 -11.64
C GLY A 254 -13.86 16.19 -11.00
N SER A 255 -14.74 17.01 -10.42
CA SER A 255 -14.33 18.17 -9.65
C SER A 255 -13.53 17.78 -8.39
N ASP A 256 -12.69 18.69 -7.91
CA ASP A 256 -11.89 18.51 -6.70
C ASP A 256 -12.79 18.23 -5.46
N GLN A 257 -13.97 18.85 -5.40
CA GLN A 257 -14.97 18.56 -4.36
C GLN A 257 -15.54 17.14 -4.47
N HIS A 258 -15.82 16.68 -5.69
CA HIS A 258 -16.27 15.31 -5.94
C HIS A 258 -15.20 14.28 -5.54
N LEU A 259 -13.95 14.48 -5.95
CA LEU A 259 -12.83 13.59 -5.60
C LEU A 259 -12.64 13.49 -4.07
N ARG A 260 -12.71 14.62 -3.36
CA ARG A 260 -12.63 14.62 -1.89
C ARG A 260 -13.82 13.92 -1.23
N ALA A 261 -15.03 14.11 -1.76
CA ALA A 261 -16.22 13.42 -1.24
C ALA A 261 -16.12 11.90 -1.39
N VAL A 262 -15.55 11.42 -2.50
CA VAL A 262 -15.30 9.98 -2.71
C VAL A 262 -14.29 9.44 -1.69
N LEU A 263 -13.20 10.16 -1.44
CA LEU A 263 -12.22 9.76 -0.43
C LEU A 263 -12.82 9.76 0.98
N GLU A 264 -13.58 10.80 1.35
CA GLU A 264 -14.26 10.88 2.63
C GLU A 264 -15.19 9.67 2.86
N CYS A 265 -15.90 9.23 1.82
CA CYS A 265 -16.80 8.09 1.88
C CYS A 265 -16.11 6.77 2.24
N PHE A 266 -14.83 6.65 1.88
CA PHE A 266 -13.96 5.53 2.23
C PHE A 266 -13.02 5.87 3.40
N ASP A 267 -13.34 6.86 4.24
CA ASP A 267 -12.51 7.27 5.39
C ASP A 267 -11.04 7.58 4.99
N LEU A 268 -10.83 8.05 3.75
CA LEU A 268 -9.55 8.47 3.20
C LEU A 268 -9.42 9.99 3.24
N GLN A 269 -8.27 10.50 3.70
CA GLN A 269 -8.10 11.93 3.94
C GLN A 269 -7.31 12.67 2.86
N ARG A 270 -6.29 12.03 2.27
CA ARG A 270 -5.32 12.71 1.40
C ARG A 270 -5.64 12.46 -0.07
N LEU A 271 -6.06 13.52 -0.77
CA LEU A 271 -6.10 13.55 -2.23
C LEU A 271 -4.70 13.84 -2.77
N THR A 272 -3.92 12.78 -3.02
CA THR A 272 -2.63 12.91 -3.72
C THR A 272 -2.86 13.01 -5.22
N THR A 273 -1.89 13.53 -5.97
CA THR A 273 -1.95 13.58 -7.45
C THR A 273 -2.20 12.20 -8.04
N GLN A 274 -1.51 11.17 -7.54
CA GLN A 274 -1.68 9.79 -8.01
C GLN A 274 -3.11 9.27 -7.78
N VAL A 275 -3.68 9.47 -6.59
CA VAL A 275 -5.04 9.04 -6.27
C VAL A 275 -6.06 9.80 -7.12
N GLY A 276 -5.87 11.10 -7.31
CA GLY A 276 -6.71 11.91 -8.20
C GLY A 276 -6.70 11.40 -9.65
N THR A 277 -5.52 11.11 -10.20
CA THR A 277 -5.39 10.53 -11.55
C THR A 277 -6.09 9.17 -11.66
N ILE A 278 -5.93 8.30 -10.65
CA ILE A 278 -6.61 6.99 -10.63
C ILE A 278 -8.13 7.17 -10.59
N LEU A 279 -8.65 8.06 -9.74
CA LEU A 279 -10.09 8.32 -9.66
C LEU A 279 -10.66 8.82 -10.99
N LEU A 280 -9.98 9.73 -11.67
CA LEU A 280 -10.41 10.23 -12.97
C LEU A 280 -10.42 9.12 -14.03
N ASP A 281 -9.37 8.29 -14.09
CA ASP A 281 -9.33 7.11 -14.97
C ASP A 281 -10.48 6.13 -14.68
N ILE A 282 -10.80 5.93 -13.39
CA ILE A 282 -11.95 5.11 -12.98
C ILE A 282 -13.26 5.72 -13.46
N PHE A 283 -13.42 7.05 -13.46
CA PHE A 283 -14.65 7.72 -13.89
C PHE A 283 -14.86 7.66 -15.40
N ASP A 284 -13.77 7.72 -16.18
CA ASP A 284 -13.80 7.66 -17.63
C ASP A 284 -14.10 6.25 -18.16
N LYS A 285 -13.74 5.21 -17.40
CA LYS A 285 -14.01 3.80 -17.75
C LYS A 285 -15.49 3.45 -17.66
N LYS A 286 -15.93 2.50 -18.48
CA LYS A 286 -17.29 1.95 -18.41
C LYS A 286 -17.24 0.54 -17.83
N TYR A 287 -17.86 0.37 -16.67
CA TYR A 287 -18.12 -0.93 -16.06
C TYR A 287 -19.61 -1.25 -16.26
N PRO A 288 -20.00 -2.15 -17.19
CA PRO A 288 -21.40 -2.31 -17.60
C PRO A 288 -22.38 -2.53 -16.43
N TYR A 289 -21.90 -3.18 -15.38
CA TYR A 289 -22.68 -3.55 -14.21
C TYR A 289 -22.82 -2.43 -13.16
N THR A 290 -22.09 -1.31 -13.26
CA THR A 290 -22.33 -0.17 -12.36
C THR A 290 -23.63 0.55 -12.72
N ASP A 291 -24.01 0.55 -13.99
CA ASP A 291 -25.28 1.09 -14.47
C ASP A 291 -26.48 0.25 -13.97
N ASP A 292 -26.35 -1.09 -13.98
CA ASP A 292 -27.36 -2.01 -13.46
C ASP A 292 -27.59 -1.83 -11.95
N LEU A 293 -26.51 -1.61 -11.19
CA LEU A 293 -26.60 -1.37 -9.76
C LEU A 293 -27.36 -0.06 -9.45
N LEU A 294 -27.05 1.02 -10.16
CA LEU A 294 -27.64 2.34 -9.94
C LEU A 294 -29.08 2.45 -10.48
N SER A 295 -29.44 1.65 -11.49
CA SER A 295 -30.80 1.60 -12.05
C SER A 295 -31.75 0.69 -11.26
N GLY A 296 -31.27 -0.01 -10.23
CA GLY A 296 -32.11 -0.80 -9.32
C GLY A 296 -32.62 -2.12 -9.88
N THR A 297 -32.10 -2.59 -11.03
CA THR A 297 -32.53 -3.83 -11.70
C THR A 297 -32.16 -5.13 -10.98
N HIS A 298 -31.54 -5.05 -9.80
CA HIS A 298 -31.24 -6.19 -8.92
C HIS A 298 -31.87 -6.10 -7.51
N GLN A 299 -33.01 -5.43 -7.35
CA GLN A 299 -33.83 -5.69 -6.15
C GLN A 299 -34.55 -7.05 -6.26
N ASN A 300 -34.04 -8.02 -5.49
CA ASN A 300 -34.74 -9.19 -4.97
C ASN A 300 -35.64 -10.01 -5.92
N SER A 301 -35.06 -11.07 -6.50
CA SER A 301 -35.79 -12.32 -6.73
C SER A 301 -35.16 -13.42 -5.87
N PHE A 302 -35.35 -13.32 -4.55
CA PHE A 302 -35.29 -14.49 -3.69
C PHE A 302 -36.73 -15.02 -3.56
N PRO A 303 -36.99 -16.30 -3.86
CA PRO A 303 -38.31 -16.86 -3.66
C PRO A 303 -38.59 -16.86 -2.15
N ARG A 304 -39.69 -16.19 -1.75
CA ARG A 304 -40.28 -16.39 -0.44
C ARG A 304 -40.55 -17.88 -0.29
N GLN A 305 -39.84 -18.55 0.61
CA GLN A 305 -40.25 -19.87 1.09
C GLN A 305 -41.61 -19.68 1.77
N THR A 306 -42.66 -20.13 1.12
CA THR A 306 -43.97 -20.34 1.73
C THR A 306 -43.91 -21.65 2.50
N THR A 307 -44.16 -21.51 3.81
CA THR A 307 -44.75 -22.44 4.79
C THR A 307 -44.66 -23.94 4.54
#